data_AF-A0AA96X8U9-F1
#
_entry.id   AF-A0AA96X8U9-F1
#
_cell.length_a   1.000
_cell.length_b   1.000
_cell.length_c   1.000
_cell.angle_alpha   90.00
_cell.angle_beta   90.00
_cell.angle_gamma   90.00
#
_symmetry.space_group_name_H-M   'P 1'
#
loop_
_entity.id
_entity.type
_entity.pdbx_description
1 polymer ?
#
loop_
_entity_poly.entity_id
_entity_poly.type
_entity_poly.pdbx_seq_one_letter_code
_entity_poly.pdbx_strand_id
1 'polypeptide(L)'
;MDFFEINRHSWDSRTRIHVKSEFYNIDGFLSGKSTLNEFELSDIGNVSGKSLLHLQCHFGLDTLSWARLGAKVTGVDISSVAITEAQALSDRSGLHGEFICNDIYSFGESNNKEFDIVFTSYGALCWLPDIERWASVVAQCLKPGGLSTSQNFIHFMIFSLVTHTFIEPIQILKSRVPIQRMIGVASLP
;
A
#
# COMPACT_ATOMS: atom_id res chain seq x y z
N MET A 1 20.40 -6.05 -19.66
CA MET A 1 18.99 -5.62 -19.79
C MET A 1 18.54 -5.32 -18.37
N ASP A 2 18.10 -4.09 -18.12
CA ASP A 2 17.80 -3.62 -16.76
C ASP A 2 16.56 -4.36 -16.21
N PHE A 3 16.67 -4.91 -15.00
CA PHE A 3 15.59 -5.63 -14.32
C PHE A 3 14.34 -4.76 -14.22
N PHE A 4 14.50 -3.47 -13.90
CA PHE A 4 13.38 -2.55 -13.73
C PHE A 4 12.69 -2.24 -15.05
N GLU A 5 13.43 -2.09 -16.14
CA GLU A 5 12.85 -1.92 -17.48
C GLU A 5 12.06 -3.16 -17.92
N ILE A 6 12.61 -4.37 -17.72
CA ILE A 6 11.91 -5.61 -18.04
C ILE A 6 10.63 -5.74 -17.22
N ASN A 7 10.71 -5.46 -15.91
CA ASN A 7 9.56 -5.52 -15.01
C ASN A 7 8.49 -4.49 -15.43
N ARG A 8 8.89 -3.26 -15.74
CA ARG A 8 7.99 -2.22 -16.24
C ARG A 8 7.26 -2.64 -17.52
N HIS A 9 7.99 -3.13 -18.54
CA HIS A 9 7.38 -3.61 -19.78
C HIS A 9 6.42 -4.79 -19.55
N SER A 10 6.77 -5.66 -18.61
CA SER A 10 5.94 -6.76 -18.15
C SER A 10 4.62 -6.29 -17.52
N TRP A 11 4.67 -5.26 -16.67
CA TRP A 11 3.48 -4.69 -16.05
C TRP A 11 2.65 -3.86 -17.01
N ASP A 12 3.27 -3.06 -17.89
CA ASP A 12 2.57 -2.34 -18.96
C ASP A 12 1.72 -3.29 -19.82
N SER A 13 2.25 -4.47 -20.14
CA SER A 13 1.52 -5.48 -20.92
C SER A 13 0.38 -6.12 -20.13
N ARG A 14 0.62 -6.46 -18.86
CA ARG A 14 -0.39 -7.04 -17.96
C ARG A 14 -1.55 -6.09 -17.71
N THR A 15 -1.26 -4.81 -17.45
CA THR A 15 -2.28 -3.78 -17.19
C THR A 15 -3.31 -3.71 -18.31
N ARG A 16 -2.88 -3.74 -19.59
CA ARG A 16 -3.80 -3.71 -20.74
C ARG A 16 -4.79 -4.88 -20.77
N ILE A 17 -4.40 -6.02 -20.20
CA ILE A 17 -5.25 -7.21 -20.08
C ILE A 17 -6.13 -7.08 -18.84
N HIS A 18 -5.52 -6.71 -17.70
CA HIS A 18 -6.18 -6.61 -16.40
C HIS A 18 -7.33 -5.59 -16.39
N VAL A 19 -7.15 -4.43 -17.05
CA VAL A 19 -8.21 -3.41 -17.15
C VAL A 19 -9.47 -3.94 -17.86
N LYS A 20 -9.33 -4.97 -18.69
CA LYS A 20 -10.44 -5.59 -19.44
C LYS A 20 -10.96 -6.86 -18.80
N SER A 21 -10.39 -7.30 -17.66
CA SER A 21 -10.72 -8.59 -17.09
C SER A 21 -11.85 -8.48 -16.06
N GLU A 22 -12.73 -9.49 -16.08
CA GLU A 22 -13.79 -9.67 -15.08
C GLU A 22 -13.26 -9.70 -13.65
N PHE A 23 -12.01 -10.17 -13.47
CA PHE A 23 -11.36 -10.27 -12.16
C PHE A 23 -11.28 -8.92 -11.43
N TYR A 24 -10.94 -7.85 -12.15
CA TYR A 24 -10.82 -6.51 -11.55
C TYR A 24 -12.14 -5.74 -11.50
N ASN A 25 -13.16 -6.21 -12.22
CA ASN A 25 -14.54 -5.72 -12.17
C ASN A 25 -14.66 -4.19 -12.06
N ILE A 26 -14.09 -3.48 -13.04
CA ILE A 26 -14.08 -2.01 -13.06
C ILE A 26 -15.50 -1.43 -13.01
N ASP A 27 -16.45 -2.05 -13.70
CA ASP A 27 -17.85 -1.58 -13.69
C ASP A 27 -18.47 -1.71 -12.29
N GLY A 28 -18.18 -2.81 -11.58
CA GLY A 28 -18.56 -2.97 -10.19
C GLY A 28 -17.93 -1.92 -9.29
N PHE A 29 -16.63 -1.64 -9.47
CA PHE A 29 -15.94 -0.59 -8.72
C PHE A 29 -16.55 0.79 -8.96
N LEU A 30 -16.84 1.15 -10.21
CA LEU A 30 -17.46 2.43 -10.57
C LEU A 30 -18.90 2.55 -10.05
N SER A 31 -19.58 1.42 -9.89
CA SER A 31 -20.90 1.33 -9.23
C SER A 31 -20.83 1.41 -7.70
N GLY A 32 -19.65 1.65 -7.12
CA GLY A 32 -19.45 1.88 -5.69
C GLY A 32 -18.89 0.68 -4.91
N LYS A 33 -18.60 -0.45 -5.55
CA LYS A 33 -17.96 -1.58 -4.85
C LYS A 33 -16.54 -1.24 -4.44
N SER A 34 -16.16 -1.64 -3.22
CA SER A 34 -14.78 -1.62 -2.75
C SER A 34 -14.05 -2.89 -3.21
N THR A 35 -12.76 -2.77 -3.50
CA THR A 35 -11.87 -3.90 -3.74
C THR A 35 -11.16 -4.38 -2.47
N LEU A 36 -11.25 -3.61 -1.38
CA LEU A 36 -10.68 -3.95 -0.09
C LEU A 36 -11.44 -5.08 0.59
N ASN A 37 -10.72 -6.00 1.22
CA ASN A 37 -11.28 -7.09 2.00
C ASN A 37 -11.46 -6.72 3.48
N GLU A 38 -12.18 -7.57 4.22
CA GLU A 38 -12.49 -7.34 5.64
C GLU A 38 -11.24 -7.27 6.53
N PHE A 39 -10.19 -8.02 6.20
CA PHE A 39 -8.94 -8.01 6.96
C PHE A 39 -8.24 -6.66 6.83
N GLU A 40 -8.13 -6.11 5.62
CA GLU A 40 -7.55 -4.79 5.38
C GLU A 40 -8.32 -3.69 6.12
N LEU A 41 -9.65 -3.74 6.07
CA LEU A 41 -10.50 -2.78 6.76
C LEU A 41 -10.33 -2.86 8.28
N SER A 42 -10.23 -4.06 8.83
CA SER A 42 -10.02 -4.30 10.26
C SER A 42 -8.63 -3.87 10.72
N ASP A 43 -7.58 -4.20 9.96
CA ASP A 43 -6.19 -3.95 10.33
C ASP A 43 -5.84 -2.46 10.26
N ILE A 44 -6.33 -1.74 9.24
CA ILE A 44 -6.06 -0.31 9.08
C ILE A 44 -7.01 0.55 9.91
N GLY A 45 -8.28 0.14 10.03
CA GLY A 45 -9.30 0.89 10.75
C GLY A 45 -9.69 2.20 10.06
N ASN A 46 -10.00 3.24 10.85
CA ASN A 46 -10.53 4.50 10.32
C ASN A 46 -9.44 5.33 9.62
N VAL A 47 -9.61 5.51 8.31
CA VAL A 47 -8.69 6.27 7.44
C VAL A 47 -9.15 7.70 7.12
N SER A 48 -10.32 8.12 7.59
CA SER A 48 -10.91 9.41 7.21
C SER A 48 -9.97 10.59 7.53
N GLY A 49 -9.63 11.37 6.50
CA GLY A 49 -8.75 12.53 6.58
C GLY A 49 -7.25 12.23 6.67
N LYS A 50 -6.85 10.96 6.81
CA LYS A 50 -5.44 10.53 6.92
C LYS A 50 -4.74 10.54 5.57
N SER A 51 -3.44 10.83 5.54
CA SER A 51 -2.62 10.62 4.34
C SER A 51 -2.20 9.16 4.22
N LEU A 52 -2.46 8.54 3.06
CA LEU A 52 -2.16 7.14 2.77
C LEU A 52 -1.33 7.02 1.50
N LEU A 53 -0.17 6.39 1.61
CA LEU A 53 0.68 6.02 0.47
C LEU A 53 0.44 4.55 0.12
N HIS A 54 0.07 4.26 -1.12
CA HIS A 54 -0.01 2.91 -1.64
C HIS A 54 1.16 2.63 -2.58
N LEU A 55 2.11 1.81 -2.14
CA LEU A 55 3.24 1.35 -2.94
C LEU A 55 2.84 0.19 -3.86
N GLN A 56 3.34 0.20 -5.09
CA GLN A 56 2.98 -0.77 -6.15
C GLN A 56 1.47 -0.80 -6.41
N CYS A 57 0.88 0.39 -6.55
CA CYS A 57 -0.58 0.56 -6.58
C CYS A 57 -1.26 0.02 -7.83
N HIS A 58 -0.49 -0.39 -8.85
CA HIS A 58 -0.99 -0.78 -10.16
C HIS A 58 -1.94 0.31 -10.70
N PHE A 59 -3.09 -0.04 -11.27
CA PHE A 59 -4.07 0.96 -11.73
C PHE A 59 -5.04 1.45 -10.65
N GLY A 60 -4.66 1.34 -9.37
CA GLY A 60 -5.22 2.17 -8.30
C GLY A 60 -6.59 1.79 -7.76
N LEU A 61 -7.15 0.62 -8.06
CA LEU A 61 -8.47 0.23 -7.52
C LEU A 61 -8.50 0.20 -5.98
N ASP A 62 -7.52 -0.44 -5.35
CA ASP A 62 -7.44 -0.46 -3.87
C ASP A 62 -7.15 0.94 -3.32
N THR A 63 -6.28 1.69 -4.00
CA THR A 63 -5.97 3.09 -3.64
C THR A 63 -7.24 3.95 -3.62
N LEU A 64 -8.06 3.86 -4.67
CA LEU A 64 -9.30 4.63 -4.76
C LEU A 64 -10.38 4.06 -3.83
N SER A 65 -10.38 2.77 -3.53
CA SER A 65 -11.24 2.21 -2.48
C SER A 65 -10.92 2.84 -1.11
N TRP A 66 -9.64 3.07 -0.78
CA TRP A 66 -9.27 3.85 0.42
C TRP A 66 -9.71 5.31 0.34
N ALA A 67 -9.61 5.95 -0.84
CA ALA A 67 -10.11 7.32 -1.04
C ALA A 67 -11.61 7.42 -0.79
N ARG A 68 -12.39 6.40 -1.20
CA ARG A 68 -13.83 6.31 -0.95
C ARG A 68 -14.16 6.28 0.55
N LEU A 69 -13.27 5.75 1.37
CA LEU A 69 -13.38 5.74 2.83
C LEU A 69 -12.86 7.05 3.49
N GLY A 70 -12.47 8.03 2.68
CA GLY A 70 -12.07 9.37 3.12
C GLY A 70 -10.56 9.56 3.31
N ALA A 71 -9.73 8.59 2.93
CA ALA A 71 -8.27 8.77 2.93
C ALA A 71 -7.82 9.76 1.85
N LYS A 72 -6.74 10.50 2.11
CA LYS A 72 -6.03 11.30 1.12
C LYS A 72 -4.92 10.44 0.52
N VAL A 73 -5.15 9.92 -0.67
CA VAL A 73 -4.34 8.82 -1.21
C VAL A 73 -3.30 9.28 -2.23
N THR A 74 -2.12 8.68 -2.14
CA THR A 74 -1.07 8.74 -3.14
C THR A 74 -0.71 7.32 -3.56
N GLY A 75 -0.77 7.00 -4.85
CA GLY A 75 -0.36 5.71 -5.41
C GLY A 75 0.95 5.82 -6.18
N VAL A 76 1.86 4.85 -6.01
CA VAL A 76 3.12 4.77 -6.75
C VAL A 76 3.20 3.44 -7.48
N ASP A 77 3.46 3.47 -8.77
CA ASP A 77 3.70 2.26 -9.57
C ASP A 77 4.73 2.53 -10.68
N ILE A 78 5.49 1.49 -11.05
CA ILE A 78 6.51 1.59 -12.09
C ILE A 78 5.89 1.66 -13.50
N SER A 79 4.69 1.11 -13.68
CA SER A 79 4.01 1.06 -14.97
C SER A 79 3.31 2.37 -15.30
N SER A 80 3.77 3.03 -16.37
CA SER A 80 3.14 4.25 -16.87
C SER A 80 1.73 3.98 -17.43
N VAL A 81 1.50 2.78 -17.97
CA VAL A 81 0.16 2.36 -18.41
C VAL A 81 -0.76 2.24 -17.20
N ALA A 82 -0.31 1.62 -16.11
CA ALA A 82 -1.10 1.48 -14.90
C ALA A 82 -1.45 2.83 -14.28
N ILE A 83 -0.49 3.75 -14.21
CA ILE A 83 -0.72 5.11 -13.68
C ILE A 83 -1.67 5.92 -14.55
N THR A 84 -1.58 5.80 -15.88
CA THR A 84 -2.53 6.45 -16.80
C THR A 84 -3.96 5.95 -16.55
N GLU A 85 -4.13 4.64 -16.37
CA GLU A 85 -5.44 4.05 -16.07
C GLU A 85 -5.93 4.40 -14.67
N ALA A 86 -5.04 4.49 -13.68
CA ALA A 86 -5.37 4.92 -12.33
C ALA A 86 -5.94 6.35 -12.32
N GLN A 87 -5.31 7.26 -13.07
CA GLN A 87 -5.79 8.63 -13.23
C GLN A 87 -7.15 8.66 -13.92
N ALA A 88 -7.33 7.91 -15.01
CA ALA A 88 -8.60 7.83 -15.71
C ALA A 88 -9.72 7.23 -14.82
N LEU A 89 -9.41 6.25 -13.97
CA LEU A 89 -10.34 5.70 -13.00
C LEU A 89 -10.68 6.69 -11.88
N SER A 90 -9.70 7.46 -11.41
CA SER A 90 -9.91 8.56 -10.47
C SER A 90 -10.95 9.53 -11.03
N ASP A 91 -10.75 9.98 -12.27
CA ASP A 91 -11.63 10.94 -12.94
C ASP A 91 -13.05 10.37 -13.15
N ARG A 92 -13.14 9.13 -13.64
CA ARG A 92 -14.43 8.45 -13.89
C ARG A 92 -15.24 8.16 -12.63
N SER A 93 -14.57 7.90 -11.52
CA SER A 93 -15.21 7.59 -10.24
C SER A 93 -15.52 8.82 -9.39
N GLY A 94 -14.96 9.98 -9.75
CA GLY A 94 -15.05 11.20 -8.95
C GLY A 94 -14.28 11.12 -7.62
N LEU A 95 -13.43 10.10 -7.45
CA LEU A 95 -12.57 9.94 -6.27
C LEU A 95 -11.21 10.59 -6.57
N HIS A 96 -10.67 11.34 -5.62
CA HIS A 96 -9.39 12.02 -5.79
C HIS A 96 -8.23 11.16 -5.29
N GLY A 97 -7.21 10.96 -6.14
CA GLY A 97 -5.93 10.37 -5.78
C GLY A 97 -4.78 11.01 -6.55
N GLU A 98 -3.59 11.09 -5.94
CA GLU A 98 -2.33 11.46 -6.60
C GLU A 98 -1.67 10.16 -7.09
N PHE A 99 -1.32 10.05 -8.38
CA PHE A 99 -0.68 8.86 -8.94
C PHE A 99 0.67 9.19 -9.56
N ILE A 100 1.72 8.48 -9.14
CA ILE A 100 3.11 8.75 -9.48
C ILE A 100 3.69 7.54 -10.22
N CYS A 101 4.18 7.77 -11.44
CA CYS A 101 4.89 6.78 -12.22
C CYS A 101 6.37 6.78 -11.84
N ASN A 102 6.77 5.88 -10.95
CA ASN A 102 8.16 5.72 -10.52
C ASN A 102 8.38 4.31 -9.94
N ASP A 103 9.60 3.80 -10.00
CA ASP A 103 9.93 2.64 -9.16
C ASP A 103 10.00 3.08 -7.69
N ILE A 104 9.69 2.15 -6.79
CA ILE A 104 9.54 2.49 -5.37
C ILE A 104 10.87 2.85 -4.70
N TYR A 105 12.01 2.39 -5.22
CA TYR A 105 13.31 2.68 -4.65
C TYR A 105 13.73 4.11 -4.99
N SER A 106 13.64 4.50 -6.26
CA SER A 106 13.85 5.89 -6.68
C SER A 106 12.79 6.84 -6.14
N PHE A 107 11.55 6.38 -5.95
CA PHE A 107 10.54 7.14 -5.22
C PHE A 107 10.98 7.41 -3.78
N GLY A 108 11.43 6.39 -3.03
CA GLY A 108 11.89 6.56 -1.66
C GLY A 108 13.05 7.55 -1.51
N GLU A 109 13.97 7.58 -2.48
CA GLU A 109 15.11 8.51 -2.49
C GLU A 109 14.70 9.96 -2.79
N SER A 110 13.65 10.17 -3.59
CA SER A 110 13.22 11.51 -4.04
C SER A 110 12.03 12.07 -3.25
N ASN A 111 11.30 11.22 -2.54
CA ASN A 111 10.12 11.61 -1.78
C ASN A 111 10.50 12.31 -0.47
N ASN A 112 9.91 13.48 -0.24
CA ASN A 112 10.07 14.27 0.99
C ASN A 112 8.78 14.36 1.82
N LYS A 113 7.75 13.58 1.48
CA LYS A 113 6.46 13.55 2.18
C LYS A 113 6.40 12.34 3.12
N GLU A 114 5.84 12.53 4.30
CA GLU A 114 5.50 11.45 5.23
C GLU A 114 3.98 11.23 5.29
N PHE A 115 3.59 9.98 5.52
CA PHE A 115 2.21 9.52 5.48
C PHE A 115 1.77 8.95 6.83
N ASP A 116 0.49 9.12 7.16
CA ASP A 116 -0.10 8.48 8.34
C ASP A 116 -0.16 6.96 8.15
N ILE A 117 -0.35 6.51 6.90
CA ILE A 117 -0.45 5.12 6.51
C ILE A 117 0.42 4.82 5.29
N VAL A 118 1.20 3.74 5.32
CA VAL A 118 1.85 3.15 4.14
C VAL A 118 1.26 1.76 3.90
N PHE A 119 0.68 1.56 2.73
CA PHE A 119 -0.10 0.38 2.36
C PHE A 119 0.52 -0.33 1.15
N THR A 120 0.41 -1.65 1.12
CA THR A 120 0.77 -2.49 -0.05
C THR A 120 -0.20 -3.66 -0.18
N SER A 121 -0.88 -3.73 -1.31
CA SER A 121 -1.83 -4.80 -1.64
C SER A 121 -1.18 -6.18 -1.76
N TYR A 122 -2.02 -7.21 -1.74
CA TYR A 122 -1.61 -8.60 -1.89
C TYR A 122 -0.82 -8.86 -3.19
N GLY A 123 0.21 -9.70 -3.10
CA GLY A 123 0.95 -10.20 -4.27
C GLY A 123 1.97 -9.24 -4.87
N ALA A 124 2.15 -8.04 -4.32
CA ALA A 124 3.10 -7.05 -4.86
C ALA A 124 4.56 -7.34 -4.49
N LEU A 125 4.82 -7.85 -3.28
CA LEU A 125 6.19 -8.01 -2.75
C LEU A 125 7.03 -9.05 -3.51
N CYS A 126 6.41 -10.09 -4.09
CA CYS A 126 7.15 -11.13 -4.81
C CYS A 126 7.76 -10.66 -6.15
N TRP A 127 7.46 -9.43 -6.58
CA TRP A 127 8.02 -8.81 -7.78
C TRP A 127 9.19 -7.88 -7.48
N LEU A 128 9.57 -7.75 -6.20
CA LEU A 128 10.66 -6.88 -5.78
C LEU A 128 11.98 -7.65 -5.68
N PRO A 129 13.08 -7.06 -6.19
CA PRO A 129 14.40 -7.67 -6.11
C PRO A 129 15.04 -7.53 -4.72
N ASP A 130 14.59 -6.57 -3.91
CA ASP A 130 15.18 -6.22 -2.62
C ASP A 130 14.10 -5.79 -1.61
N ILE A 131 13.78 -6.69 -0.68
CA ILE A 131 12.77 -6.45 0.36
C ILE A 131 13.31 -5.58 1.51
N GLU A 132 14.62 -5.59 1.76
CA GLU A 132 15.23 -4.75 2.81
C GLU A 132 15.19 -3.28 2.42
N ARG A 133 15.54 -2.99 1.17
CA ARG A 133 15.44 -1.64 0.63
C ARG A 133 13.99 -1.19 0.56
N TRP A 134 13.05 -2.08 0.23
CA TRP A 134 11.63 -1.77 0.28
C TRP A 134 11.16 -1.39 1.70
N ALA A 135 11.55 -2.19 2.70
CA ALA A 135 11.29 -1.90 4.11
C ALA A 135 11.83 -0.51 4.51
N SER A 136 13.01 -0.15 4.01
CA SER A 136 13.61 1.16 4.24
C SER A 136 12.79 2.30 3.64
N VAL A 137 12.28 2.13 2.40
CA VAL A 137 11.36 3.09 1.76
C VAL A 137 10.09 3.27 2.59
N VAL A 138 9.49 2.16 3.05
CA VAL A 138 8.29 2.22 3.91
C VAL A 138 8.56 3.00 5.19
N ALA A 139 9.67 2.72 5.87
CA ALA A 139 10.04 3.42 7.10
C ALA A 139 10.28 4.92 6.89
N GLN A 140 10.92 5.31 5.77
CA GLN A 140 11.16 6.72 5.42
C GLN A 140 9.87 7.48 5.09
N CYS A 141 8.87 6.78 4.53
CA CYS A 141 7.59 7.40 4.17
C CYS A 141 6.60 7.47 5.32
N LEU A 142 6.88 6.85 6.47
CA LEU A 142 5.98 6.85 7.63
C LEU A 142 6.23 8.04 8.55
N LYS A 143 5.15 8.72 8.96
CA LYS A 143 5.23 9.65 10.10
C LYS A 143 5.57 8.90 11.39
N PRO A 144 6.17 9.58 12.39
CA PRO A 144 6.27 9.03 13.74
C PRO A 144 4.89 8.60 14.28
N GLY A 145 4.74 7.32 14.64
CA GLY A 145 3.47 6.75 15.09
C GLY A 145 2.47 6.43 13.96
N GLY A 146 2.88 6.51 12.71
CA GLY A 146 2.12 6.06 11.55
C GLY A 146 1.99 4.53 11.49
N LEU A 147 1.07 4.06 10.66
CA LEU A 147 0.77 2.65 10.47
C LEU A 147 1.31 2.17 9.11
N SER A 148 2.16 1.14 9.10
CA SER A 148 2.40 0.38 7.86
C SER A 148 1.50 -0.86 7.87
N THR A 149 0.89 -1.18 6.73
CA THR A 149 0.21 -2.46 6.51
C THR A 149 0.58 -3.06 5.16
N SER A 150 0.79 -4.37 5.14
CA SER A 150 0.86 -5.17 3.92
C SER A 150 0.10 -6.46 4.17
N GLN A 151 -0.65 -6.97 3.18
CA GLN A 151 -1.37 -8.24 3.37
C GLN A 151 -0.43 -9.45 3.60
N ASN A 152 0.89 -9.26 3.51
CA ASN A 152 1.93 -10.22 3.88
C ASN A 152 2.50 -10.00 5.30
N PHE A 153 1.75 -9.34 6.19
CA PHE A 153 2.18 -8.94 7.53
C PHE A 153 2.76 -10.06 8.42
N ILE A 154 2.48 -11.33 8.11
CA ILE A 154 3.02 -12.49 8.82
C ILE A 154 4.55 -12.68 8.58
N HIS A 155 5.12 -12.15 7.49
CA HIS A 155 6.57 -12.31 7.22
C HIS A 155 7.44 -11.17 7.78
N PHE A 156 6.90 -9.98 8.02
CA PHE A 156 7.69 -8.84 8.48
C PHE A 156 8.16 -8.99 9.93
N MET A 157 7.38 -9.67 10.77
CA MET A 157 7.83 -10.11 12.09
C MET A 157 8.95 -11.17 12.03
N ILE A 158 8.97 -12.02 11.00
CA ILE A 158 10.02 -13.05 10.82
C ILE A 158 11.34 -12.40 10.40
N PHE A 159 11.32 -11.30 9.66
CA PHE A 159 12.54 -10.62 9.22
C PHE A 159 13.32 -10.00 10.39
N SER A 160 12.63 -9.42 11.37
CA SER A 160 13.25 -8.94 12.61
C SER A 160 13.89 -10.06 13.45
N LEU A 161 13.49 -11.33 13.25
CA LEU A 161 14.05 -12.49 13.96
C LEU A 161 15.28 -13.08 13.25
N VAL A 162 15.46 -12.86 11.95
CA VAL A 162 16.48 -13.54 11.13
C VAL A 162 17.76 -12.70 10.92
N THR A 163 17.70 -11.36 10.98
CA THR A 163 18.87 -10.51 10.69
C THR A 163 19.78 -10.18 11.88
N HIS A 164 19.47 -10.67 13.09
CA HIS A 164 20.23 -10.37 14.33
C HIS A 164 20.59 -8.89 14.52
N THR A 165 19.85 -7.98 13.90
CA THR A 165 19.97 -6.55 14.12
C THR A 165 18.94 -6.22 15.19
N PHE A 166 19.40 -6.18 16.44
CA PHE A 166 18.62 -5.66 17.57
C PHE A 166 18.29 -4.20 17.30
N ILE A 167 17.19 -3.94 16.61
CA ILE A 167 16.41 -2.74 16.86
C ILE A 167 15.57 -3.13 18.07
N GLU A 168 16.01 -2.68 19.25
CA GLU A 168 15.30 -2.82 20.53
C GLU A 168 13.78 -2.75 20.30
N PRO A 169 13.07 -3.90 20.34
CA PRO A 169 11.63 -3.86 20.32
C PRO A 169 11.23 -3.23 21.64
N ILE A 170 10.45 -2.15 21.60
CA ILE A 170 9.88 -1.49 22.79
C ILE A 170 10.77 -0.39 23.40
N GLN A 171 11.13 0.66 22.63
CA GLN A 171 11.28 2.01 23.20
C GLN A 171 10.63 3.16 22.40
N ILE A 172 10.23 2.97 21.15
CA ILE A 172 9.44 3.98 20.39
C ILE A 172 7.92 3.81 20.56
N LEU A 173 7.49 2.90 21.46
CA LEU A 173 6.09 2.71 21.86
C LEU A 173 5.85 2.87 23.37
N LYS A 174 6.82 3.42 24.11
CA LYS A 174 6.70 3.62 25.57
C LYS A 174 6.75 5.08 26.06
N SER A 175 6.94 6.07 25.20
CA SER A 175 7.08 7.46 25.71
C SER A 175 5.83 8.33 25.58
N ARG A 176 4.80 7.98 24.80
CA ARG A 176 3.49 8.67 24.82
C ARG A 176 2.38 7.70 24.38
N VAL A 177 1.28 7.64 25.14
CA VAL A 177 0.04 6.85 24.98
C VAL A 177 -0.01 5.54 25.80
N PRO A 178 -0.98 5.38 26.74
CA PRO A 178 -1.11 4.18 27.56
C PRO A 178 -1.62 2.97 26.76
N ILE A 179 -0.96 1.83 26.95
CA ILE A 179 -1.37 0.51 26.44
C ILE A 179 -2.59 0.04 27.24
N GLN A 180 -3.79 0.18 26.69
CA GLN A 180 -4.95 -0.62 27.06
C GLN A 180 -5.85 -0.84 25.84
N ARG A 181 -6.04 -2.12 25.49
CA ARG A 181 -6.88 -2.72 24.43
C ARG A 181 -6.14 -3.24 23.19
N MET A 182 -5.44 -4.35 23.38
CA MET A 182 -5.35 -5.45 22.41
C MET A 182 -5.71 -6.74 23.16
N ILE A 183 -6.30 -7.71 22.47
CA ILE A 183 -6.99 -8.92 22.98
C ILE A 183 -8.49 -8.70 23.24
N GLY A 184 -9.26 -8.66 22.14
CA GLY A 184 -10.64 -9.13 22.15
C GLY A 184 -10.65 -10.62 21.79
N VAL A 185 -10.29 -11.48 22.75
CA VAL A 185 -10.65 -12.90 22.65
C VAL A 185 -12.14 -12.97 22.90
N ALA A 186 -12.89 -13.34 21.87
CA ALA A 186 -14.27 -13.75 22.02
C ALA A 186 -14.30 -15.00 22.91
N SER A 187 -14.61 -14.80 24.19
CA SER A 187 -15.17 -15.84 25.03
C SER A 187 -16.64 -15.96 24.65
N LEU A 188 -17.02 -17.07 24.02
CA LEU A 188 -18.42 -17.50 23.91
C LEU A 188 -18.57 -18.84 24.63
N PRO A 189 -19.76 -19.09 25.21
CA PRO A 189 -19.97 -19.88 26.42
C PRO A 189 -19.76 -21.39 26.28
#